data_AF-A0A2H6ENH4-F1
#
_entry.id   AF-A0A2H6ENH4-F1
#
_cell.length_a   1.000
_cell.length_b   1.000
_cell.length_c   1.000
_cell.angle_alpha   90.00
_cell.angle_beta   90.00
_cell.angle_gamma   90.00
#
_symmetry.space_group_name_H-M   'P 1'
#
loop_
_entity.id
_entity.type
_entity.pdbx_description
1 polymer ?
#
loop_
_entity_poly.entity_id
_entity_poly.type
_entity_poly.pdbx_seq_one_letter_code
_entity_poly.pdbx_strand_id
1 'polypeptide(L)'
;MGFDSNNKDEHVLTIIDQKIFDINNDGTNEVLLCLENLKGTKEENQKGRIACFDNKGKLIWKYNFNDSISTNNEVCPIDYQINLLNVVKETDKKIIYAYSKNGFGFSSAVFRLDALTGKRLKGTLWHPGHFTGGIISDFNNDGKQEIVLEAINNGLERSAVMSINIENINGAAPSTNKYEYKGYPIAKFNHYILLPKTDYTEFYNDRFNAPKLGSLTFNYQNNKFLIGVLEAPTTNVSAGIYYSLDTNLSHPKILIGDDFHMMRDALVKSGKLNPPLTNTKEYENILLNQFEEWNAKTGKFEKMIKR
;
A
#
# COMPACT_ATOMS: atom_id res chain seq x y z
N MET A 1 14.23 -49.99 17.12
CA MET A 1 13.31 -48.89 16.75
C MET A 1 14.05 -47.61 17.13
N GLY A 2 14.78 -46.95 16.24
CA GLY A 2 14.34 -46.44 14.96
C GLY A 2 13.90 -45.00 15.15
N PHE A 3 14.84 -44.05 15.12
CA PHE A 3 14.59 -42.70 14.67
C PHE A 3 15.73 -42.33 13.72
N ASP A 4 15.40 -42.52 12.45
CA ASP A 4 16.18 -42.21 11.29
C ASP A 4 16.29 -40.68 11.18
N SER A 5 17.51 -40.15 11.23
CA SER A 5 17.81 -38.71 11.09
C SER A 5 17.84 -38.29 9.63
N ASN A 6 16.78 -38.63 8.89
CA ASN A 6 16.60 -38.29 7.49
C ASN A 6 15.39 -37.38 7.32
N ASN A 7 15.42 -36.17 7.89
CA ASN A 7 14.57 -35.10 7.38
C ASN A 7 15.39 -34.32 6.34
N LYS A 8 15.36 -34.85 5.10
CA LYS A 8 15.80 -34.15 3.90
C LYS A 8 14.91 -32.92 3.72
N ASP A 9 15.53 -31.75 3.59
CA ASP A 9 15.04 -30.58 2.89
C ASP A 9 13.51 -30.35 2.96
N GLU A 10 12.99 -30.06 4.16
CA GLU A 10 11.71 -29.37 4.25
C GLU A 10 11.94 -27.93 3.74
N HIS A 11 11.71 -27.73 2.45
CA HIS A 11 11.56 -26.40 1.87
C HIS A 11 10.33 -25.75 2.52
N VAL A 12 10.55 -25.01 3.61
CA VAL A 12 9.51 -24.17 4.21
C VAL A 12 9.21 -23.06 3.20
N LEU A 13 8.16 -23.28 2.43
CA LEU A 13 7.59 -22.29 1.52
C LEU A 13 6.84 -21.27 2.38
N THR A 14 7.50 -20.17 2.74
CA THR A 14 6.79 -19.02 3.30
C THR A 14 6.03 -18.35 2.15
N ILE A 15 4.70 -18.46 2.17
CA ILE A 15 3.80 -17.71 1.29
C ILE A 15 3.31 -16.51 2.09
N ILE A 16 3.45 -15.31 1.52
CA ILE A 16 2.98 -14.07 2.17
C ILE A 16 1.62 -13.65 1.59
N ASP A 17 1.42 -13.81 0.29
CA ASP A 17 0.13 -13.56 -0.38
C ASP A 17 -0.24 -14.74 -1.29
N GLN A 18 -1.49 -15.19 -1.19
CA GLN A 18 -2.07 -16.22 -2.04
C GLN A 18 -3.49 -15.89 -2.45
N LYS A 19 -3.89 -16.41 -3.61
CA LYS A 19 -5.29 -16.42 -4.02
C LYS A 19 -5.61 -17.71 -4.78
N ILE A 20 -6.72 -18.32 -4.40
CA ILE A 20 -7.29 -19.45 -5.13
C ILE A 20 -8.40 -18.90 -6.02
N PHE A 21 -8.27 -19.11 -7.32
CA PHE A 21 -9.20 -18.56 -8.29
C PHE A 21 -9.11 -19.34 -9.59
N ASP A 22 -10.26 -19.77 -10.10
CA ASP A 22 -10.39 -20.27 -11.46
C ASP A 22 -10.02 -19.13 -12.42
N ILE A 23 -8.91 -19.23 -13.16
CA ILE A 23 -8.45 -18.18 -14.08
C ILE A 23 -9.02 -18.36 -15.49
N ASN A 24 -9.41 -19.57 -15.89
CA ASN A 24 -9.74 -19.94 -17.27
C ASN A 24 -11.24 -20.26 -17.50
N ASN A 25 -12.04 -20.23 -16.43
CA ASN A 25 -13.45 -20.63 -16.34
C ASN A 25 -13.72 -22.12 -16.61
N ASP A 26 -12.79 -23.03 -16.29
CA ASP A 26 -12.99 -24.47 -16.45
C ASP A 26 -13.63 -25.16 -15.24
N GLY A 27 -13.93 -24.40 -14.17
CA GLY A 27 -14.51 -24.90 -12.93
C GLY A 27 -13.49 -25.47 -11.94
N THR A 28 -12.21 -25.50 -12.31
CA THR A 28 -11.09 -25.83 -11.44
C THR A 28 -10.38 -24.54 -11.04
N ASN A 29 -10.00 -24.43 -9.77
CA ASN A 29 -9.25 -23.28 -9.32
C ASN A 29 -7.74 -23.47 -9.50
N GLU A 30 -7.08 -22.42 -9.97
CA GLU A 30 -5.63 -22.25 -9.90
C GLU A 30 -5.21 -21.56 -8.60
N VAL A 31 -3.90 -21.63 -8.32
CA VAL A 31 -3.28 -20.95 -7.18
C VAL A 31 -2.34 -19.86 -7.68
N LEU A 32 -2.61 -18.63 -7.29
CA LEU A 32 -1.71 -17.50 -7.44
C LEU A 32 -0.89 -17.33 -6.16
N LEU A 33 0.44 -17.28 -6.30
CA LEU A 33 1.38 -17.06 -5.21
C LEU A 33 2.25 -15.84 -5.51
N CYS A 34 2.46 -15.01 -4.50
CA CYS A 34 3.46 -13.95 -4.51
C CYS A 34 4.48 -14.19 -3.39
N LEU A 35 5.69 -13.65 -3.56
CA LEU A 35 6.76 -13.70 -2.55
C LEU A 35 7.13 -15.12 -2.11
N GLU A 36 7.08 -16.08 -3.03
CA GLU A 36 7.49 -17.46 -2.77
C GLU A 36 8.94 -17.51 -2.28
N ASN A 37 9.19 -18.25 -1.18
CA ASN A 37 10.55 -18.61 -0.81
C ASN A 37 11.04 -19.77 -1.69
N LEU A 38 11.88 -19.44 -2.67
CA LEU A 38 12.40 -20.40 -3.65
C LEU A 38 13.74 -21.02 -3.23
N LYS A 39 14.13 -20.92 -1.96
CA LYS A 39 15.40 -21.46 -1.43
C LYS A 39 15.59 -22.94 -1.78
N GLY A 40 16.76 -23.28 -2.31
CA GLY A 40 17.10 -24.65 -2.72
C GLY A 40 16.41 -25.11 -4.01
N THR A 41 15.69 -24.23 -4.71
CA THR A 41 15.21 -24.48 -6.07
C THR A 41 16.17 -23.89 -7.10
N LYS A 42 16.08 -24.32 -8.36
CA LYS A 42 16.80 -23.68 -9.49
C LYS A 42 16.46 -22.20 -9.67
N GLU A 43 15.40 -21.73 -9.02
CA GLU A 43 14.85 -20.39 -9.13
C GLU A 43 15.05 -19.56 -7.86
N GLU A 44 15.91 -20.00 -6.94
CA GLU A 44 16.20 -19.33 -5.65
C GLU A 44 16.56 -17.85 -5.78
N ASN A 45 17.21 -17.46 -6.89
CA ASN A 45 17.57 -16.08 -7.16
C ASN A 45 16.43 -15.24 -7.77
N GLN A 46 15.27 -15.82 -8.07
CA GLN A 46 14.10 -15.09 -8.57
C GLN A 46 13.33 -14.48 -7.40
N LYS A 47 13.75 -13.28 -7.00
CA LYS A 47 13.08 -12.52 -5.94
C LYS A 47 11.79 -11.90 -6.45
N GLY A 48 10.74 -11.98 -5.63
CA GLY A 48 9.61 -11.05 -5.75
C GLY A 48 8.65 -11.28 -6.90
N ARG A 49 8.60 -12.49 -7.48
CA ARG A 49 7.68 -12.82 -8.58
C ARG A 49 6.22 -12.99 -8.11
N ILE A 50 5.32 -12.99 -9.08
CA ILE A 50 4.00 -13.62 -9.00
C ILE A 50 3.96 -14.85 -9.91
N ALA A 51 3.42 -15.96 -9.42
CA ALA A 51 3.33 -17.21 -10.16
C ALA A 51 1.93 -17.81 -10.06
N CYS A 52 1.54 -18.51 -11.11
CA CYS A 52 0.27 -19.23 -11.19
C CYS A 52 0.52 -20.72 -11.40
N PHE A 53 -0.16 -21.53 -10.59
CA PHE A 53 -0.07 -22.98 -10.60
C PHE A 53 -1.43 -23.60 -10.83
N ASP A 54 -1.46 -24.72 -11.53
CA ASP A 54 -2.67 -25.55 -11.63
C ASP A 54 -2.99 -26.23 -10.29
N ASN A 55 -4.13 -26.91 -10.22
CA ASN A 55 -4.58 -27.66 -9.05
C ASN A 55 -3.67 -28.83 -8.65
N LYS A 56 -2.65 -29.18 -9.45
CA LYS A 56 -1.64 -30.21 -9.18
C LYS A 56 -0.29 -29.59 -8.80
N GLY A 57 -0.20 -28.27 -8.67
CA GLY A 57 1.03 -27.55 -8.35
C GLY A 57 1.99 -27.39 -9.54
N LYS A 58 1.53 -27.61 -10.78
CA LYS A 58 2.35 -27.36 -11.96
C LYS A 58 2.28 -25.88 -12.32
N LEU A 59 3.45 -25.26 -12.51
CA LEU A 59 3.56 -23.87 -12.96
C LEU A 59 2.90 -23.70 -14.34
N ILE A 60 1.93 -22.79 -14.43
CA ILE A 60 1.28 -22.36 -15.67
C ILE A 60 2.06 -21.18 -16.26
N TRP A 61 2.24 -20.12 -15.48
CA TRP A 61 3.00 -18.93 -15.87
C TRP A 61 3.58 -18.24 -14.63
N LYS A 62 4.57 -17.36 -14.86
CA LYS A 62 5.14 -16.47 -13.83
C LYS A 62 5.50 -15.11 -14.41
N TYR A 63 5.54 -14.10 -13.56
CA TYR A 63 5.90 -12.74 -13.93
C TYR A 63 6.81 -12.09 -12.88
N ASN A 64 7.82 -11.35 -13.34
CA ASN A 64 8.67 -10.50 -12.53
C ASN A 64 8.49 -9.05 -12.99
N PHE A 65 8.43 -8.12 -12.03
CA PHE A 65 8.35 -6.70 -12.31
C PHE A 65 9.75 -6.14 -12.52
N ASN A 66 10.10 -5.86 -13.77
CA ASN A 66 11.44 -5.41 -14.17
C ASN A 66 11.44 -3.99 -14.76
N ASP A 67 10.36 -3.24 -14.58
CA ASP A 67 10.28 -1.86 -15.09
C ASP A 67 11.29 -0.99 -14.33
N SER A 68 11.98 -0.11 -15.04
CA SER A 68 12.92 0.86 -14.45
C SER A 68 12.26 2.24 -14.36
N ILE A 69 12.64 2.99 -13.32
CA ILE A 69 12.23 4.38 -13.16
C ILE A 69 13.38 5.20 -12.55
N SER A 70 13.37 6.50 -12.79
CA SER A 70 14.40 7.41 -12.29
C SER A 70 13.81 8.75 -11.87
N THR A 71 14.48 9.38 -10.91
CA THR A 71 14.24 10.77 -10.52
C THR A 71 15.31 11.67 -11.14
N ASN A 72 15.29 12.95 -10.78
CA ASN A 72 16.39 13.86 -11.06
C ASN A 72 17.72 13.44 -10.43
N ASN A 73 17.69 12.70 -9.33
CA ASN A 73 18.88 12.41 -8.52
C ASN A 73 19.39 10.97 -8.64
N GLU A 74 18.52 10.01 -8.95
CA GLU A 74 18.90 8.60 -8.98
C GLU A 74 18.06 7.75 -9.93
N VAL A 75 18.65 6.65 -10.38
CA VAL A 75 17.93 5.55 -11.05
C VAL A 75 17.55 4.55 -9.97
N CYS A 76 16.26 4.25 -9.85
CA CYS A 76 15.80 3.28 -8.86
C CYS A 76 16.26 1.88 -9.27
N PRO A 77 16.84 1.08 -8.36
CA PRO A 77 17.30 -0.27 -8.67
C PRO A 77 16.14 -1.16 -9.09
N ILE A 78 16.39 -2.20 -9.90
CA ILE A 78 15.37 -3.17 -10.31
C ILE A 78 15.42 -4.35 -9.33
N ASP A 79 14.93 -4.12 -8.11
CA ASP A 79 14.78 -5.14 -7.06
C ASP A 79 13.40 -5.00 -6.42
N TYR A 80 12.40 -5.57 -7.07
CA TYR A 80 11.01 -5.38 -6.71
C TYR A 80 10.39 -6.66 -6.15
N GLN A 81 9.62 -6.48 -5.07
CA GLN A 81 8.78 -7.50 -4.46
C GLN A 81 7.32 -7.25 -4.86
N ILE A 82 6.68 -8.24 -5.49
CA ILE A 82 5.27 -8.16 -5.89
C ILE A 82 4.37 -8.65 -4.75
N ASN A 83 3.31 -7.90 -4.47
CA ASN A 83 2.22 -8.22 -3.55
C ASN A 83 0.91 -8.18 -4.32
N LEU A 84 -0.06 -9.00 -3.93
CA LEU A 84 -1.33 -9.11 -4.64
C LEU A 84 -2.34 -8.07 -4.11
N LEU A 85 -3.00 -7.33 -5.00
CA LEU A 85 -4.17 -6.52 -4.60
C LEU A 85 -5.44 -7.35 -4.73
N ASN A 86 -5.80 -7.71 -5.97
CA ASN A 86 -7.00 -8.50 -6.24
C ASN A 86 -6.97 -9.10 -7.65
N VAL A 87 -7.90 -10.01 -7.91
CA VAL A 87 -8.24 -10.43 -9.27
C VAL A 87 -9.66 -9.95 -9.56
N VAL A 88 -9.79 -9.17 -10.62
CA VAL A 88 -11.04 -8.55 -11.05
C VAL A 88 -11.54 -9.28 -12.29
N LYS A 89 -12.82 -9.60 -12.31
CA LYS A 89 -13.50 -10.10 -13.51
C LYS A 89 -14.00 -8.90 -14.32
N GLU A 90 -13.41 -8.67 -15.48
CA GLU A 90 -13.98 -7.83 -16.53
C GLU A 90 -14.84 -8.71 -17.46
N THR A 91 -15.60 -8.09 -18.37
CA THR A 91 -16.62 -8.76 -19.19
C THR A 91 -16.12 -10.03 -19.89
N ASP A 92 -14.90 -10.01 -20.42
CA ASP A 92 -14.32 -11.07 -21.25
C ASP A 92 -13.03 -11.68 -20.67
N LYS A 93 -12.49 -11.13 -19.59
CA LYS A 93 -11.18 -11.50 -19.05
C LYS A 93 -11.09 -11.28 -17.55
N LYS A 94 -10.15 -11.98 -16.93
CA LYS A 94 -9.77 -11.77 -15.53
C LYS A 94 -8.44 -11.01 -15.52
N ILE A 95 -8.38 -9.93 -14.75
CA ILE A 95 -7.19 -9.11 -14.61
C ILE A 95 -6.67 -9.23 -13.18
N ILE A 96 -5.39 -9.50 -13.06
CA ILE A 96 -4.67 -9.45 -11.80
C ILE A 96 -4.16 -8.03 -11.59
N TYR A 97 -4.54 -7.42 -10.47
CA TYR A 97 -3.98 -6.18 -9.99
C TYR A 97 -2.99 -6.50 -8.88
N ALA A 98 -1.79 -5.97 -9.01
CA ALA A 98 -0.71 -6.19 -8.08
C ALA A 98 0.06 -4.89 -7.88
N TYR A 99 0.79 -4.80 -6.78
CA TYR A 99 1.78 -3.75 -6.60
C TYR A 99 3.16 -4.34 -6.35
N SER A 100 4.17 -3.68 -6.88
CA SER A 100 5.57 -3.95 -6.62
C SER A 100 6.12 -2.87 -5.69
N LYS A 101 6.91 -3.26 -4.69
CA LYS A 101 7.69 -2.33 -3.86
C LYS A 101 9.17 -2.68 -3.94
N ASN A 102 10.02 -1.66 -4.02
CA ASN A 102 11.45 -1.87 -4.13
C ASN A 102 12.05 -2.30 -2.78
N GLY A 103 12.95 -3.28 -2.80
CA GLY A 103 13.61 -3.81 -1.60
C GLY A 103 14.68 -2.88 -1.00
N PHE A 104 15.38 -2.13 -1.84
CA PHE A 104 16.49 -1.26 -1.43
C PHE A 104 16.22 0.23 -1.61
N GLY A 105 15.39 0.57 -2.60
CA GLY A 105 14.95 1.92 -2.92
C GLY A 105 13.55 2.21 -2.40
N PHE A 106 13.04 3.39 -2.74
CA PHE A 106 11.73 3.85 -2.29
C PHE A 106 10.61 3.60 -3.31
N SER A 107 10.93 3.30 -4.57
CA SER A 107 9.91 3.23 -5.61
C SER A 107 8.94 2.08 -5.41
N SER A 108 7.69 2.31 -5.79
CA SER A 108 6.71 1.25 -5.93
C SER A 108 5.80 1.51 -7.13
N ALA A 109 5.11 0.48 -7.59
CA ALA A 109 4.23 0.59 -8.74
C ALA A 109 3.01 -0.31 -8.62
N VAL A 110 1.84 0.17 -9.04
CA VAL A 110 0.68 -0.68 -9.33
C VAL A 110 0.68 -1.03 -10.81
N PHE A 111 0.40 -2.30 -11.09
CA PHE A 111 0.34 -2.83 -12.44
C PHE A 111 -0.71 -3.92 -12.60
N ARG A 112 -0.91 -4.32 -13.86
CA ARG A 112 -1.96 -5.26 -14.27
C ARG A 112 -1.40 -6.39 -15.10
N LEU A 113 -1.84 -7.62 -14.84
CA LEU A 113 -1.55 -8.79 -15.65
C LEU A 113 -2.85 -9.39 -16.18
N ASP A 114 -2.79 -9.92 -17.40
CA ASP A 114 -3.80 -10.87 -17.87
C ASP A 114 -3.72 -12.15 -17.03
N ALA A 115 -4.82 -12.54 -16.37
CA ALA A 115 -4.78 -13.65 -15.42
C ALA A 115 -4.54 -15.01 -16.10
N LEU A 116 -4.95 -15.17 -17.37
CA LEU A 116 -4.81 -16.43 -18.09
C LEU A 116 -3.35 -16.68 -18.52
N THR A 117 -2.66 -15.63 -18.93
CA THR A 117 -1.33 -15.73 -19.57
C THR A 117 -0.18 -15.17 -18.73
N GLY A 118 -0.48 -14.42 -17.66
CA GLY A 118 0.52 -13.70 -16.88
C GLY A 118 1.16 -12.52 -17.61
N LYS A 119 0.68 -12.18 -18.82
CA LYS A 119 1.26 -11.10 -19.63
C LYS A 119 0.92 -9.73 -19.04
N ARG A 120 1.92 -8.85 -19.02
CA ARG A 120 1.78 -7.46 -18.57
C ARG A 120 0.83 -6.70 -19.49
N LEU A 121 -0.21 -6.12 -18.89
CA LEU A 121 -1.10 -5.18 -19.56
C LEU A 121 -0.51 -3.76 -19.49
N LYS A 122 -0.93 -2.90 -20.43
CA LYS A 122 -0.46 -1.51 -20.52
C LYS A 122 -0.79 -0.72 -19.26
N GLY A 123 0.08 0.23 -18.91
CA GLY A 123 -0.14 1.17 -17.81
C GLY A 123 0.58 0.75 -16.53
N THR A 124 1.12 1.75 -15.86
CA THR A 124 1.85 1.62 -14.58
C THR A 124 1.58 2.87 -13.76
N LEU A 125 1.09 2.71 -12.54
CA LEU A 125 0.99 3.80 -11.58
C LEU A 125 2.20 3.73 -10.66
N TRP A 126 3.11 4.69 -10.78
CA TRP A 126 4.29 4.78 -9.95
C TRP A 126 4.04 5.61 -8.69
N HIS A 127 4.71 5.24 -7.59
CA HIS A 127 4.63 5.96 -6.33
C HIS A 127 6.02 6.20 -5.71
N PRO A 128 6.33 7.44 -5.29
CA PRO A 128 7.62 7.85 -4.75
C PRO A 128 7.74 7.48 -3.26
N GLY A 129 7.59 6.20 -2.99
CA GLY A 129 7.58 5.58 -1.66
C GLY A 129 6.78 4.28 -1.71
N HIS A 130 6.76 3.51 -0.63
CA HIS A 130 6.22 2.15 -0.66
C HIS A 130 4.70 2.12 -0.50
N PHE A 131 3.99 1.50 -1.46
CA PHE A 131 2.67 0.94 -1.20
C PHE A 131 2.74 -0.12 -0.11
N THR A 132 1.78 -0.09 0.81
CA THR A 132 1.66 -1.05 1.93
C THR A 132 0.42 -1.93 1.83
N GLY A 133 -0.54 -1.54 0.98
CA GLY A 133 -1.75 -2.31 0.73
C GLY A 133 -2.72 -1.57 -0.18
N GLY A 134 -3.83 -2.24 -0.52
CA GLY A 134 -4.91 -1.66 -1.29
C GLY A 134 -6.10 -2.58 -1.43
N ILE A 135 -7.26 -2.00 -1.72
CA ILE A 135 -8.51 -2.71 -1.97
C ILE A 135 -9.16 -2.20 -3.26
N ILE A 136 -9.90 -3.07 -3.94
CA ILE A 136 -10.53 -2.79 -5.24
C ILE A 136 -12.01 -3.14 -5.15
N SER A 137 -12.87 -2.18 -5.45
CA SER A 137 -14.32 -2.34 -5.53
C SER A 137 -14.94 -1.16 -6.27
N ASP A 138 -16.23 -1.22 -6.52
CA ASP A 138 -17.04 -0.04 -6.85
C ASP A 138 -17.54 0.52 -5.51
N PHE A 139 -16.78 1.46 -4.92
CA PHE A 139 -17.07 1.91 -3.56
C PHE A 139 -18.20 2.95 -3.50
N ASN A 140 -18.43 3.65 -4.60
CA ASN A 140 -19.44 4.71 -4.70
C ASN A 140 -20.74 4.23 -5.38
N ASN A 141 -20.78 2.99 -5.87
CA ASN A 141 -21.88 2.37 -6.63
C ASN A 141 -22.21 3.08 -7.94
N ASP A 142 -21.22 3.66 -8.63
CA ASP A 142 -21.38 4.31 -9.93
C ASP A 142 -21.20 3.35 -11.13
N GLY A 143 -20.93 2.07 -10.85
CA GLY A 143 -20.68 1.02 -11.84
C GLY A 143 -19.24 0.95 -12.32
N LYS A 144 -18.33 1.79 -11.81
CA LYS A 144 -16.90 1.76 -12.10
C LYS A 144 -16.13 1.33 -10.87
N GLN A 145 -15.10 0.53 -11.09
CA GLN A 145 -14.25 0.11 -9.99
C GLN A 145 -13.11 1.11 -9.76
N GLU A 146 -12.83 1.34 -8.50
CA GLU A 146 -11.67 2.09 -8.04
C GLU A 146 -10.74 1.22 -7.22
N ILE A 147 -9.47 1.60 -7.23
CA ILE A 147 -8.48 1.12 -6.28
C ILE A 147 -8.30 2.18 -5.22
N VAL A 148 -8.41 1.78 -3.96
CA VAL A 148 -7.97 2.58 -2.81
C VAL A 148 -6.66 1.98 -2.31
N LEU A 149 -5.62 2.80 -2.24
CA LEU A 149 -4.25 2.40 -1.87
C LEU A 149 -3.81 3.17 -0.63
N GLU A 150 -2.98 2.52 0.18
CA GLU A 150 -2.21 3.15 1.25
C GLU A 150 -0.71 3.03 0.96
N ALA A 151 0.03 4.09 1.29
CA ALA A 151 1.45 4.16 1.03
C ALA A 151 2.19 5.09 2.00
N ILE A 152 3.51 5.00 2.00
CA ILE A 152 4.41 6.05 2.47
C ILE A 152 4.82 6.87 1.25
N ASN A 153 4.77 8.21 1.31
CA ASN A 153 5.38 9.08 0.30
C ASN A 153 6.70 9.64 0.83
N ASN A 154 7.82 9.17 0.27
CA ASN A 154 9.15 9.55 0.73
C ASN A 154 9.49 11.01 0.45
N GLY A 155 8.91 11.60 -0.60
CA GLY A 155 9.15 13.00 -0.94
C GLY A 155 8.41 13.98 -0.05
N LEU A 156 7.31 13.55 0.56
CA LEU A 156 6.45 14.35 1.45
C LEU A 156 6.58 13.93 2.92
N GLU A 157 7.33 12.86 3.17
CA GLU A 157 7.65 12.30 4.47
C GLU A 157 6.44 11.97 5.35
N ARG A 158 5.39 11.43 4.71
CA ARG A 158 4.09 11.16 5.34
C ARG A 158 3.43 9.91 4.75
N SER A 159 2.60 9.28 5.56
CA SER A 159 1.60 8.33 5.10
C SER A 159 0.59 9.01 4.17
N ALA A 160 0.16 8.27 3.15
CA ALA A 160 -0.82 8.72 2.18
C ALA A 160 -1.89 7.65 1.93
N VAL A 161 -3.11 8.11 1.66
CA VAL A 161 -4.20 7.30 1.13
C VAL A 161 -4.69 7.94 -0.17
N MET A 162 -4.99 7.12 -1.17
CA MET A 162 -5.41 7.61 -2.48
C MET A 162 -6.43 6.69 -3.11
N SER A 163 -7.27 7.26 -3.96
CA SER A 163 -8.19 6.51 -4.81
C SER A 163 -7.99 6.84 -6.28
N ILE A 164 -8.10 5.83 -7.13
CA ILE A 164 -7.94 5.96 -8.57
C ILE A 164 -8.80 4.93 -9.30
N ASN A 165 -9.51 5.35 -10.34
CA ASN A 165 -10.27 4.38 -11.14
C ASN A 165 -9.34 3.41 -11.88
N ILE A 166 -9.79 2.18 -12.07
CA ILE A 166 -8.96 1.12 -12.66
C ILE A 166 -8.54 1.39 -14.12
N GLU A 167 -9.27 2.22 -14.85
CA GLU A 167 -8.92 2.66 -16.20
C GLU A 167 -7.80 3.71 -16.24
N ASN A 168 -7.55 4.39 -15.11
CA ASN A 168 -6.63 5.50 -14.98
C ASN A 168 -5.26 5.11 -14.39
N ILE A 169 -4.96 3.81 -14.24
CA ILE A 169 -3.69 3.29 -13.70
C ILE A 169 -2.53 3.54 -14.67
N ASN A 170 -2.07 4.79 -14.69
CA ASN A 170 -0.93 5.25 -15.46
C ASN A 170 -0.42 6.61 -14.93
N GLY A 171 0.89 6.77 -14.80
CA GLY A 171 1.53 8.00 -14.37
C GLY A 171 2.25 7.84 -13.03
N ALA A 172 2.47 8.95 -12.33
CA ALA A 172 3.15 8.97 -11.03
C ALA A 172 2.33 9.69 -9.95
N ALA A 173 2.52 9.31 -8.70
CA ALA A 173 2.02 10.07 -7.56
C ALA A 173 2.77 11.41 -7.38
N PRO A 174 2.10 12.45 -6.87
CA PRO A 174 2.73 13.74 -6.58
C PRO A 174 3.85 13.59 -5.53
N SER A 175 4.88 14.42 -5.67
CA SER A 175 6.05 14.40 -4.78
C SER A 175 6.78 15.74 -4.81
N THR A 176 7.83 15.86 -4.00
CA THR A 176 8.80 16.95 -4.13
C THR A 176 9.74 16.70 -5.31
N ASN A 177 10.38 17.75 -5.82
CA ASN A 177 11.29 17.69 -6.98
C ASN A 177 12.40 16.64 -6.85
N LYS A 178 12.81 16.30 -5.62
CA LYS A 178 13.83 15.29 -5.34
C LYS A 178 13.37 13.87 -5.71
N TYR A 179 12.07 13.61 -5.58
CA TYR A 179 11.43 12.30 -5.69
C TYR A 179 10.48 12.18 -6.89
N GLU A 180 10.28 13.27 -7.64
CA GLU A 180 9.51 13.26 -8.88
C GLU A 180 10.17 12.36 -9.95
N TYR A 181 9.35 11.58 -10.64
CA TYR A 181 9.81 10.66 -11.68
C TYR A 181 9.89 11.32 -13.05
N LYS A 182 11.06 11.20 -13.68
CA LYS A 182 11.34 11.81 -14.99
C LYS A 182 10.44 11.24 -16.08
N GLY A 183 9.78 12.13 -16.83
CA GLY A 183 8.98 11.75 -18.00
C GLY A 183 7.62 11.13 -17.66
N TYR A 184 7.21 11.14 -16.39
CA TYR A 184 5.90 10.66 -15.98
C TYR A 184 5.01 11.82 -15.53
N PRO A 185 3.84 12.02 -16.16
CA PRO A 185 2.87 12.97 -15.64
C PRO A 185 2.28 12.45 -14.33
N ILE A 186 1.76 13.38 -13.51
CA ILE A 186 0.97 13.00 -12.34
C ILE A 186 -0.26 12.22 -12.80
N ALA A 187 -0.50 11.08 -12.15
CA ALA A 187 -1.63 10.21 -12.46
C ALA A 187 -2.97 10.90 -12.12
N LYS A 188 -4.03 10.46 -12.79
CA LYS A 188 -5.39 11.00 -12.59
C LYS A 188 -6.05 10.35 -11.38
N PHE A 189 -5.56 10.69 -10.18
CA PHE A 189 -6.22 10.29 -8.93
C PHE A 189 -7.61 10.92 -8.83
N ASN A 190 -8.54 10.18 -8.24
CA ASN A 190 -9.80 10.75 -7.77
C ASN A 190 -9.50 11.61 -6.54
N HIS A 191 -8.72 11.05 -5.61
CA HIS A 191 -8.24 11.69 -4.39
C HIS A 191 -6.81 11.21 -4.07
N TYR A 192 -5.97 12.10 -3.56
CA TYR A 192 -4.65 11.75 -3.00
C TYR A 192 -4.43 12.58 -1.75
N ILE A 193 -4.40 11.94 -0.60
CA ILE A 193 -4.47 12.58 0.72
C ILE A 193 -3.25 12.20 1.54
N LEU A 194 -2.62 13.20 2.15
CA LEU A 194 -1.59 13.02 3.17
C LEU A 194 -2.25 12.93 4.54
N LEU A 195 -1.98 11.85 5.26
CA LEU A 195 -2.49 11.60 6.60
C LEU A 195 -1.63 12.33 7.64
N PRO A 196 -2.21 12.82 8.76
CA PRO A 196 -1.49 13.58 9.79
C PRO A 196 -0.24 12.84 10.28
N LYS A 197 0.89 13.55 10.43
CA LYS A 197 2.11 13.06 11.07
C LYS A 197 2.30 13.84 12.36
N THR A 198 2.34 13.14 13.49
CA THR A 198 2.25 13.80 14.79
C THR A 198 3.61 14.21 15.34
N ASP A 199 3.57 15.10 16.34
CA ASP A 199 4.71 15.47 17.17
C ASP A 199 5.36 14.27 17.89
N TYR A 200 4.64 13.16 18.04
CA TYR A 200 5.19 11.90 18.58
C TYR A 200 6.23 11.28 17.65
N THR A 201 5.94 11.21 16.34
CA THR A 201 6.89 10.73 15.33
C THR A 201 8.13 11.63 15.30
N GLU A 202 7.92 12.94 15.37
CA GLU A 202 9.01 13.93 15.42
C GLU A 202 9.87 13.81 16.68
N PHE A 203 9.24 13.60 17.84
CA PHE A 203 9.93 13.45 19.12
C PHE A 203 10.92 12.28 19.13
N TYR A 204 10.57 11.17 18.48
CA TYR A 204 11.45 10.01 18.34
C TYR A 204 12.39 10.09 17.14
N ASN A 205 12.43 11.23 16.45
CA ASN A 205 13.26 11.45 15.26
C ASN A 205 13.06 10.38 14.17
N ASP A 206 11.82 9.89 14.05
CA ASP A 206 11.44 9.01 12.96
C ASP A 206 11.03 9.87 11.76
N ARG A 207 11.45 9.45 10.57
CA ARG A 207 11.29 10.24 9.35
C ARG A 207 9.83 10.27 8.89
N PHE A 208 9.14 9.15 9.04
CA PHE A 208 7.81 8.93 8.51
C PHE A 208 6.89 8.42 9.62
N ASN A 209 5.62 8.75 9.54
CA ASN A 209 4.59 7.81 9.97
C ASN A 209 4.27 6.85 8.81
N ALA A 210 3.76 5.66 9.11
CA ALA A 210 3.52 4.63 8.10
C ALA A 210 2.11 4.03 8.24
N PRO A 211 1.43 3.65 7.14
CA PRO A 211 0.22 2.86 7.27
C PRO A 211 0.51 1.54 8.00
N LYS A 212 -0.40 1.15 8.88
CA LYS A 212 -0.34 -0.14 9.58
C LYS A 212 -0.74 -1.23 8.59
N LEU A 213 0.15 -2.18 8.33
CA LEU A 213 -0.09 -3.28 7.39
C LEU A 213 -1.43 -3.97 7.67
N GLY A 214 -2.25 -4.11 6.62
CA GLY A 214 -3.56 -4.76 6.67
C GLY A 214 -4.67 -3.95 7.36
N SER A 215 -4.44 -2.67 7.67
CA SER A 215 -5.43 -1.85 8.35
C SER A 215 -6.45 -1.20 7.41
N LEU A 216 -6.10 -0.97 6.14
CA LEU A 216 -7.02 -0.47 5.12
C LEU A 216 -8.16 -1.47 4.90
N THR A 217 -9.35 -1.10 5.37
CA THR A 217 -10.57 -1.90 5.24
C THR A 217 -11.74 -1.00 4.83
N PHE A 218 -12.77 -1.62 4.23
CA PHE A 218 -14.01 -0.93 3.90
C PHE A 218 -15.18 -1.59 4.62
N ASN A 219 -15.97 -0.78 5.33
CA ASN A 219 -17.19 -1.23 5.99
C ASN A 219 -18.40 -0.89 5.12
N TYR A 220 -18.98 -1.92 4.49
CA TYR A 220 -20.15 -1.81 3.61
C TYR A 220 -21.44 -1.39 4.32
N GLN A 221 -21.52 -1.49 5.66
CA GLN A 221 -22.73 -1.08 6.40
C GLN A 221 -22.81 0.44 6.59
N ASN A 222 -21.67 1.11 6.69
CA ASN A 222 -21.59 2.56 6.90
C ASN A 222 -20.87 3.31 5.77
N ASN A 223 -20.44 2.61 4.73
CA ASN A 223 -19.74 3.14 3.56
C ASN A 223 -18.50 3.96 3.94
N LYS A 224 -17.69 3.43 4.86
CA LYS A 224 -16.45 4.09 5.29
C LYS A 224 -15.24 3.21 5.12
N PHE A 225 -14.14 3.85 4.75
CA PHE A 225 -12.81 3.29 4.92
C PHE A 225 -12.38 3.44 6.38
N LEU A 226 -11.58 2.49 6.84
CA LEU A 226 -10.78 2.58 8.05
C LEU A 226 -9.32 2.37 7.65
N ILE A 227 -8.43 3.25 8.11
CA ILE A 227 -6.99 3.20 7.85
C ILE A 227 -6.28 3.39 9.19
N GLY A 228 -5.37 2.49 9.52
CA GLY A 228 -4.47 2.64 10.67
C GLY A 228 -3.14 3.22 10.22
N VAL A 229 -2.58 4.11 11.03
CA VAL A 229 -1.26 4.71 10.84
C VAL A 229 -0.46 4.52 12.11
N LEU A 230 0.75 4.03 11.95
CA LEU A 230 1.77 3.90 12.98
C LEU A 230 2.61 5.17 13.04
N GLU A 231 2.66 5.76 14.22
CA GLU A 231 3.59 6.82 14.58
C GLU A 231 4.87 6.19 15.14
N ALA A 232 6.03 6.79 14.85
CA ALA A 232 7.36 6.24 15.11
C ALA A 232 7.55 4.74 14.70
N PRO A 233 7.14 4.33 13.48
CA PRO A 233 7.09 2.93 13.03
C PRO A 233 8.44 2.20 13.00
N THR A 234 9.57 2.91 12.95
CA THR A 234 10.91 2.30 12.94
C THR A 234 11.49 2.07 14.33
N THR A 235 10.71 2.39 15.37
CA THR A 235 11.13 2.34 16.77
C THR A 235 10.37 1.27 17.55
N ASN A 236 10.87 0.89 18.73
CA ASN A 236 10.19 -0.02 19.65
C ASN A 236 9.04 0.64 20.43
N VAL A 237 8.77 1.92 20.19
CA VAL A 237 7.72 2.72 20.84
C VAL A 237 6.64 3.13 19.83
N SER A 238 6.50 2.36 18.74
CA SER A 238 5.48 2.62 17.74
C SER A 238 4.07 2.52 18.32
N ALA A 239 3.20 3.43 17.92
CA ALA A 239 1.83 3.51 18.41
C ALA A 239 0.84 3.94 17.32
N GLY A 240 -0.42 3.50 17.42
CA GLY A 240 -1.41 3.62 16.36
C GLY A 240 -2.42 4.76 16.49
N ILE A 241 -2.69 5.45 15.37
CA ILE A 241 -3.87 6.30 15.17
C ILE A 241 -4.67 5.73 13.99
N TYR A 242 -5.99 5.72 14.08
CA TYR A 242 -6.85 5.27 13.01
C TYR A 242 -7.71 6.42 12.48
N TYR A 243 -7.97 6.39 11.18
CA TYR A 243 -8.75 7.38 10.46
C TYR A 243 -9.88 6.68 9.74
N SER A 244 -11.09 7.21 9.88
CA SER A 244 -12.23 6.79 9.08
C SER A 244 -12.60 7.87 8.08
N LEU A 245 -12.77 7.48 6.82
CA LEU A 245 -13.07 8.38 5.69
C LEU A 245 -14.30 7.85 4.95
N ASP A 246 -15.09 8.73 4.35
CA ASP A 246 -16.18 8.35 3.46
C ASP A 246 -15.65 7.82 2.12
N THR A 247 -16.54 7.36 1.24
CA THR A 247 -16.20 6.78 -0.09
C THR A 247 -15.40 7.72 -1.00
N ASN A 248 -15.58 9.04 -0.84
CA ASN A 248 -14.81 10.08 -1.54
C ASN A 248 -13.52 10.46 -0.79
N LEU A 249 -13.04 9.58 0.08
CA LEU A 249 -11.93 9.82 1.01
C LEU A 249 -12.06 11.15 1.79
N SER A 250 -13.29 11.53 2.14
CA SER A 250 -13.61 12.80 2.78
C SER A 250 -14.08 12.65 4.24
N HIS A 251 -14.29 13.78 4.93
CA HIS A 251 -14.78 13.87 6.31
C HIS A 251 -14.03 12.95 7.30
N PRO A 252 -12.71 13.16 7.49
CA PRO A 252 -11.94 12.31 8.38
C PRO A 252 -12.50 12.35 9.80
N LYS A 253 -12.73 11.17 10.35
CA LYS A 253 -12.92 10.95 11.78
C LYS A 253 -11.66 10.32 12.35
N ILE A 254 -11.19 10.87 13.45
CA ILE A 254 -10.00 10.39 14.14
C ILE A 254 -10.40 9.42 15.25
N LEU A 255 -9.68 8.31 15.33
CA LEU A 255 -9.80 7.29 16.35
C LEU A 255 -8.41 7.08 16.96
N ILE A 256 -8.18 7.65 18.13
CA ILE A 256 -6.90 7.51 18.83
C ILE A 256 -6.79 6.08 19.39
N GLY A 257 -5.72 5.37 19.05
CA GLY A 257 -5.44 4.06 19.64
C GLY A 257 -5.02 4.19 21.10
N ASP A 258 -5.36 3.18 21.91
CA ASP A 258 -5.05 3.19 23.35
C ASP A 258 -3.54 3.29 23.61
N ASP A 259 -2.73 2.63 22.78
CA ASP A 259 -1.27 2.70 22.82
C ASP A 259 -0.77 4.12 22.59
N PHE A 260 -1.25 4.80 21.54
CA PHE A 260 -0.86 6.17 21.24
C PHE A 260 -1.33 7.15 22.30
N HIS A 261 -2.58 6.98 22.78
CA HIS A 261 -3.12 7.75 23.89
C HIS A 261 -2.21 7.66 25.12
N MET A 262 -1.88 6.45 25.56
CA MET A 262 -1.03 6.22 26.73
C MET A 262 0.37 6.79 26.54
N MET A 263 1.03 6.47 25.42
CA MET A 263 2.43 6.83 25.20
C MET A 263 2.62 8.33 24.99
N ARG A 264 1.80 8.97 24.14
CA ARG A 264 1.92 10.41 23.89
C ARG A 264 1.51 11.22 25.12
N ASP A 265 0.41 10.88 25.80
CA ASP A 265 -0.03 11.65 26.97
C ASP A 265 0.96 11.54 28.14
N ALA A 266 1.68 10.42 28.27
CA ALA A 266 2.78 10.31 29.24
C ALA A 266 3.91 11.31 28.93
N LEU A 267 4.26 11.50 27.66
CA LEU A 267 5.24 12.52 27.25
C LEU A 267 4.74 13.94 27.55
N VAL A 268 3.46 14.23 27.28
CA VAL A 268 2.85 15.53 27.60
C VAL A 268 2.88 15.79 29.11
N LYS A 269 2.46 14.82 29.93
CA LYS A 269 2.46 14.94 31.40
C LYS A 269 3.86 15.09 31.98
N SER A 270 4.87 14.53 31.33
CA SER A 270 6.28 14.68 31.71
C SER A 270 6.94 15.97 31.20
N GLY A 271 6.22 16.81 30.45
CA GLY A 271 6.74 18.05 29.86
C GLY A 271 7.66 17.87 28.66
N LYS A 272 7.71 16.65 28.08
CA LYS A 272 8.52 16.34 26.88
C LYS A 272 7.81 16.68 25.57
N LEU A 273 6.47 16.66 25.59
CA LEU A 273 5.62 17.14 24.51
C LEU A 273 4.68 18.21 25.05
N ASN A 274 4.18 19.06 24.15
CA ASN A 274 3.27 20.14 24.53
C ASN A 274 1.83 19.62 24.69
N PRO A 275 1.03 20.20 25.60
CA PRO A 275 -0.42 20.05 25.59
C PRO A 275 -1.01 20.40 24.20
N PRO A 276 -2.22 19.91 23.88
CA PRO A 276 -3.16 19.22 24.75
C PRO A 276 -2.98 17.69 24.81
N LEU A 277 -3.71 17.06 25.74
CA LEU A 277 -3.86 15.59 25.80
C LEU A 277 -4.67 15.07 24.61
N THR A 278 -4.38 13.84 24.20
CA THR A 278 -4.91 13.24 22.98
C THR A 278 -6.42 13.00 22.98
N ASN A 279 -7.06 12.91 24.16
CA ASN A 279 -8.50 12.74 24.30
C ASN A 279 -9.32 14.06 24.22
N THR A 280 -8.67 15.17 23.89
CA THR A 280 -9.31 16.49 23.81
C THR A 280 -9.74 16.84 22.39
N LYS A 281 -10.79 17.69 22.27
CA LYS A 281 -11.19 18.26 20.97
C LYS A 281 -10.12 19.15 20.35
N GLU A 282 -9.29 19.77 21.17
CA GLU A 282 -8.17 20.55 20.68
C GLU A 282 -7.14 19.67 19.96
N TYR A 283 -6.79 18.51 20.53
CA TYR A 283 -5.89 17.58 19.86
C TYR A 283 -6.48 17.01 18.57
N GLU A 284 -7.76 16.63 18.59
CA GLU A 284 -8.49 16.19 17.40
C GLU A 284 -8.41 17.26 16.29
N ASN A 285 -8.63 18.54 16.62
CA ASN A 285 -8.52 19.64 15.67
C ASN A 285 -7.09 19.86 15.15
N ILE A 286 -6.06 19.63 15.98
CA ILE A 286 -4.66 19.69 15.54
C ILE A 286 -4.43 18.67 14.43
N LEU A 287 -4.88 17.42 14.62
CA LEU A 287 -4.74 16.37 13.62
C LEU A 287 -5.59 16.63 12.37
N LEU A 288 -6.85 17.05 12.52
CA LEU A 288 -7.73 17.38 11.39
C LEU A 288 -7.11 18.47 10.49
N ASN A 289 -6.45 19.46 11.09
CA ASN A 289 -5.80 20.55 10.35
C ASN A 289 -4.56 20.12 9.55
N GLN A 290 -4.04 18.91 9.77
CA GLN A 290 -2.88 18.39 9.06
C GLN A 290 -3.26 17.60 7.81
N PHE A 291 -4.53 17.23 7.62
CA PHE A 291 -4.97 16.57 6.39
C PHE A 291 -4.78 17.50 5.19
N GLU A 292 -4.06 17.00 4.19
CA GLU A 292 -3.79 17.71 2.95
C GLU A 292 -4.19 16.83 1.76
N GLU A 293 -4.78 17.44 0.75
CA GLU A 293 -5.20 16.76 -0.48
C GLU A 293 -4.51 17.39 -1.69
N TRP A 294 -4.10 16.55 -2.63
CA TRP A 294 -3.54 16.98 -3.90
C TRP A 294 -4.61 17.64 -4.78
N ASN A 295 -4.41 18.93 -5.09
CA ASN A 295 -5.23 19.63 -6.05
C ASN A 295 -4.55 19.59 -7.44
N ALA A 296 -5.08 18.74 -8.32
CA ALA A 296 -4.55 18.55 -9.67
C ALA A 296 -4.61 19.82 -10.54
N LYS A 297 -5.48 20.80 -10.23
CA LYS A 297 -5.57 22.06 -10.99
C LYS A 297 -4.45 23.03 -10.61
N THR A 298 -4.09 23.08 -9.33
CA THR A 298 -3.05 23.98 -8.81
C THR A 298 -1.67 23.33 -8.78
N GLY A 299 -1.62 22.00 -8.86
CA GLY A 299 -0.38 21.23 -8.76
C GLY A 299 0.22 21.28 -7.36
N LYS A 300 -0.61 21.42 -6.33
CA LYS A 300 -0.18 21.61 -4.93
C LYS A 300 -1.06 20.82 -3.97
N PHE A 301 -0.49 20.49 -2.82
CA PHE A 301 -1.25 20.04 -1.67
C PHE A 301 -1.95 21.21 -1.00
N GLU A 302 -3.24 21.04 -0.73
CA GLU A 302 -4.09 22.03 -0.07
C GLU A 302 -4.72 21.42 1.18
N LYS A 303 -5.01 22.24 2.19
CA LYS A 303 -5.74 21.75 3.36
C LYS A 303 -7.09 21.19 2.93
N MET A 304 -7.31 19.94 3.33
CA MET A 304 -8.54 19.21 3.05
C MET A 304 -9.72 19.80 3.84
N ILE A 305 -9.46 20.21 5.08
CA ILE A 305 -10.46 20.83 5.95
C ILE A 305 -10.24 22.35 5.96
N LYS A 306 -11.15 23.07 5.31
CA LYS A 306 -11.19 24.54 5.31
C LYS A 306 -12.08 24.98 6.49
N ARG A 307 -11.54 25.85 7.34
CA ARG A 307 -12.28 26.49 8.44
C ARG A 307 -13.15 27.62 7.92
#